data_AF-A0A9D9RSN4-F1
#
_entry.id   AF-A0A9D9RSN4-F1
#
_cell.length_a   1.000
_cell.length_b   1.000
_cell.length_c   1.000
_cell.angle_alpha   90.00
_cell.angle_beta   90.00
_cell.angle_gamma   90.00
#
_symmetry.space_group_name_H-M   'P 1'
#
loop_
_entity.id
_entity.type
_entity.pdbx_description
1 polymer ?
#
loop_
_entity_poly.entity_id
_entity_poly.type
_entity_poly.pdbx_seq_one_letter_code
_entity_poly.pdbx_strand_id
1 'polypeptide(L)'
;MESPNIDSPDRSPNPVVGKIAAVFIVVLLLIAVLLVLIPNYGRSPDSASVEEFKYIGIASVELQQEGMKLLMEQEAKLGCEDVSMTGVEVLNLPQDVLDASWAEVWDVNACGVPRSYAVNFTTQSEGDILVEVFGMQE
;
A
#
# COMPACT_ATOMS: atom_id res chain seq x y z
N MET A 1 -41.30 -69.37 49.12
CA MET A 1 -41.35 -68.31 48.09
C MET A 1 -39.92 -67.86 47.87
N GLU A 2 -39.25 -68.49 46.92
CA GLU A 2 -37.86 -68.18 46.52
C GLU A 2 -37.89 -67.13 45.40
N SER A 3 -37.09 -66.07 45.56
CA SER A 3 -36.89 -65.03 44.55
C SER A 3 -36.04 -65.53 43.39
N PRO A 4 -36.35 -65.18 42.13
CA PRO A 4 -35.49 -65.49 41.00
C PRO A 4 -34.26 -64.56 41.00
N ASN A 5 -33.09 -65.18 40.84
CA ASN A 5 -31.80 -64.54 40.67
C ASN A 5 -31.73 -63.95 39.24
N ILE A 6 -31.59 -62.63 39.11
CA ILE A 6 -31.44 -61.95 37.83
C ILE A 6 -29.95 -61.92 37.48
N ASP A 7 -29.56 -62.79 36.55
CA ASP A 7 -28.25 -62.82 35.92
C ASP A 7 -28.07 -61.56 35.06
N SER A 8 -26.96 -60.83 35.26
CA SER A 8 -26.64 -59.62 34.50
C SER A 8 -25.81 -60.00 33.27
N PRO A 9 -26.15 -59.52 32.06
CA PRO A 9 -25.37 -59.82 30.87
C PRO A 9 -24.00 -59.14 30.93
N ASP A 10 -22.97 -59.99 30.91
CA ASP A 10 -21.56 -59.65 30.75
C ASP A 10 -21.36 -58.84 29.46
N ARG A 11 -21.16 -57.52 29.63
CA ARG A 11 -20.97 -56.58 28.53
C ARG A 11 -19.49 -56.59 28.15
N SER A 12 -19.08 -57.64 27.46
CA SER A 12 -17.76 -57.73 26.83
C SER A 12 -17.56 -56.53 25.88
N PRO A 13 -16.55 -55.66 26.10
CA PRO A 13 -16.31 -54.52 25.22
C PRO A 13 -15.76 -55.04 23.88
N ASN A 14 -16.58 -54.94 22.83
CA ASN A 14 -16.18 -55.28 21.48
C ASN A 14 -14.93 -54.47 21.07
N PRO A 15 -13.79 -55.13 20.78
CA PRO A 15 -12.50 -54.48 20.51
C PRO A 15 -12.46 -53.68 19.19
N VAL A 16 -13.55 -53.72 18.41
CA VAL A 16 -13.69 -53.00 17.14
C VAL A 16 -14.04 -51.53 17.37
N VAL A 17 -14.82 -51.21 18.41
CA VAL A 17 -15.29 -49.84 18.70
C VAL A 17 -14.14 -48.95 19.17
N GLY A 18 -13.19 -49.49 19.96
CA GLY A 18 -12.01 -48.75 20.40
C GLY A 18 -11.03 -48.41 19.27
N LYS A 19 -10.94 -49.26 18.25
CA LYS A 19 -10.07 -49.03 17.08
C LYS A 19 -10.60 -47.91 16.19
N ILE A 20 -11.92 -47.85 15.99
CA ILE A 20 -12.55 -46.78 15.21
C ILE A 20 -12.38 -45.43 15.94
N ALA A 21 -12.61 -45.39 17.25
CA ALA A 21 -12.40 -44.18 18.06
C ALA A 21 -10.95 -43.66 18.01
N ALA A 22 -9.96 -44.57 18.07
CA ALA A 22 -8.56 -44.19 17.96
C ALA A 22 -8.21 -43.60 16.59
N VAL A 23 -8.77 -44.14 15.50
CA VAL A 23 -8.58 -43.60 14.14
C VAL A 23 -9.16 -42.20 14.02
N PHE A 24 -10.37 -41.97 14.56
CA PHE A 24 -10.98 -40.63 14.56
C PHE A 24 -10.14 -39.60 15.32
N ILE A 25 -9.57 -39.98 16.47
CA ILE A 25 -8.71 -39.09 17.25
C ILE A 25 -7.43 -38.75 16.48
N VAL A 26 -6.80 -39.72 15.83
CA VAL A 26 -5.60 -39.49 15.02
C VAL A 26 -5.90 -38.59 13.81
N VAL A 27 -7.02 -38.80 13.14
CA VAL A 27 -7.46 -37.95 12.02
C VAL A 27 -7.74 -36.52 12.48
N LEU A 28 -8.41 -36.33 13.63
CA LEU A 28 -8.66 -35.00 14.19
C LEU A 28 -7.36 -34.28 14.58
N LEU A 29 -6.40 -35.00 15.17
CA LEU A 29 -5.08 -34.44 15.49
C LEU A 29 -4.31 -34.04 14.24
N LEU A 30 -4.35 -34.86 13.18
CA LEU A 30 -3.73 -34.53 11.90
C LEU A 30 -4.36 -33.29 11.26
N ILE A 31 -5.69 -33.14 11.31
CA ILE A 31 -6.38 -31.94 10.82
C ILE A 31 -5.98 -30.71 11.63
N ALA A 32 -5.92 -30.80 12.97
CA ALA A 32 -5.50 -29.70 13.82
C ALA A 32 -4.05 -29.26 13.54
N VAL A 33 -3.14 -30.21 13.35
CA VAL A 33 -1.76 -29.93 12.94
C VAL A 33 -1.71 -29.29 11.54
N LEU A 34 -2.53 -29.77 10.60
CA LEU A 34 -2.62 -29.18 9.26
C LEU A 34 -3.11 -27.72 9.34
N LEU A 35 -4.10 -27.42 10.16
CA LEU A 35 -4.62 -26.06 10.35
C LEU A 35 -3.61 -25.12 11.01
N VAL A 36 -2.72 -25.62 11.87
CA VAL A 36 -1.63 -24.84 12.47
C VAL A 36 -0.45 -24.64 11.50
N LEU A 37 -0.22 -25.60 10.59
CA LEU A 37 0.86 -25.56 9.61
C LEU A 37 0.49 -24.87 8.30
N ILE A 38 -0.80 -24.62 8.03
CA ILE A 38 -1.20 -23.66 7.00
C ILE A 38 -0.82 -22.28 7.55
N PRO A 39 0.18 -21.59 6.99
CA PRO A 39 0.39 -20.19 7.33
C PRO A 39 -0.93 -19.49 7.05
N ASN A 40 -1.36 -18.59 7.94
CA ASN A 40 -2.54 -17.75 7.79
C ASN A 40 -2.58 -17.06 6.40
N TYR A 41 -3.02 -17.79 5.37
CA TYR A 41 -3.48 -17.29 4.08
C TYR A 41 -4.93 -16.82 4.22
N GLY A 42 -5.35 -16.51 5.45
CA GLY A 42 -6.50 -15.68 5.78
C GLY A 42 -6.14 -14.19 5.83
N ARG A 43 -5.00 -13.77 5.28
CA ARG A 43 -4.93 -12.42 4.72
C ARG A 43 -5.49 -12.56 3.31
N SER A 44 -6.82 -12.39 3.22
CA SER A 44 -7.36 -11.70 2.06
C SER A 44 -6.36 -10.57 1.81
N PRO A 45 -5.78 -10.37 0.61
CA PRO A 45 -5.56 -8.99 0.27
C PRO A 45 -6.97 -8.43 0.49
N ASP A 46 -7.14 -7.62 1.53
CA ASP A 46 -7.95 -6.44 1.37
C ASP A 46 -7.62 -6.05 -0.07
N SER A 47 -8.59 -6.23 -0.96
CA SER A 47 -8.61 -5.43 -2.17
C SER A 47 -8.25 -4.08 -1.60
N ALA A 48 -7.00 -3.67 -1.79
CA ALA A 48 -6.59 -2.34 -1.54
C ALA A 48 -7.61 -1.65 -2.42
N SER A 49 -8.68 -1.15 -1.80
CA SER A 49 -9.27 0.08 -2.21
C SER A 49 -8.02 0.88 -2.43
N VAL A 50 -7.64 0.98 -3.70
CA VAL A 50 -6.81 2.06 -4.18
C VAL A 50 -7.62 3.22 -3.64
N GLU A 51 -7.27 3.64 -2.41
CA GLU A 51 -7.68 4.93 -1.93
C GLU A 51 -7.13 5.78 -3.04
N GLU A 52 -8.05 6.28 -3.84
CA GLU A 52 -7.77 7.21 -4.90
C GLU A 52 -7.09 8.36 -4.16
N PHE A 53 -5.75 8.32 -4.12
CA PHE A 53 -4.93 9.25 -3.37
C PHE A 53 -5.05 10.57 -4.12
N LYS A 54 -6.15 11.25 -3.84
CA LYS A 54 -6.50 12.52 -4.44
C LYS A 54 -5.70 13.57 -3.71
N TYR A 55 -4.47 13.78 -4.17
CA TYR A 55 -3.63 14.84 -3.66
C TYR A 55 -4.12 16.18 -4.22
N ILE A 56 -4.75 16.99 -3.37
CA ILE A 56 -5.14 18.37 -3.68
C ILE A 56 -4.32 19.24 -2.73
N GLY A 57 -3.14 19.65 -3.13
CA GLY A 57 -2.26 20.39 -2.25
C GLY A 57 -1.05 20.98 -2.95
N ILE A 58 -0.41 21.91 -2.25
CA ILE A 58 0.95 22.34 -2.55
C ILE A 58 1.89 21.21 -2.09
N ALA A 59 2.90 20.90 -2.89
CA ALA A 59 3.91 19.90 -2.64
C ALA A 59 4.54 20.13 -1.27
N SER A 60 4.87 19.04 -0.58
CA SER A 60 5.56 19.13 0.70
C SER A 60 6.91 19.83 0.55
N VAL A 61 7.47 20.31 1.66
CA VAL A 61 8.77 21.00 1.64
C VAL A 61 9.86 20.11 1.04
N GLU A 62 9.81 18.80 1.30
CA GLU A 62 10.74 17.82 0.75
C GLU A 62 10.63 17.72 -0.78
N LEU A 63 9.41 17.63 -1.31
CA LEU A 63 9.17 17.60 -2.76
C LEU A 63 9.54 18.92 -3.43
N GLN A 64 9.32 20.04 -2.75
CA GLN A 64 9.76 21.35 -3.22
C GLN A 64 11.29 21.43 -3.32
N GLN A 65 12.01 20.90 -2.34
CA GLN A 65 13.47 20.84 -2.37
C GLN A 65 13.99 19.96 -3.52
N GLU A 66 13.34 18.82 -3.76
CA GLU A 66 13.69 17.93 -4.86
C GLU A 66 13.47 18.61 -6.22
N GLY A 67 12.31 19.23 -6.44
CA GLY A 67 12.05 20.00 -7.65
C GLY A 67 13.01 21.20 -7.81
N MET A 68 13.34 21.90 -6.72
CA MET A 68 14.27 23.03 -6.77
C MET A 68 15.69 22.59 -7.14
N LYS A 69 16.11 21.40 -6.71
CA LYS A 69 17.38 20.82 -7.14
C LYS A 69 17.39 20.57 -8.65
N LEU A 70 16.32 20.00 -9.20
CA LEU A 70 16.19 19.78 -10.65
C LEU A 70 16.20 21.11 -11.43
N LEU A 71 15.54 22.15 -10.91
CA LEU A 71 15.55 23.49 -11.48
C LEU A 71 16.95 24.12 -11.48
N MET A 72 17.69 24.00 -10.39
CA MET A 72 19.08 24.48 -10.32
C MET A 72 19.96 23.77 -11.35
N GLU A 73 19.82 22.45 -11.51
CA GLU A 73 20.56 21.68 -12.53
C GLU A 73 20.18 22.10 -13.95
N GLN A 74 18.93 22.47 -14.19
CA GLN A 74 18.45 22.95 -15.48
C GLN A 74 18.98 24.36 -15.80
N GLU A 75 18.88 25.30 -14.85
CA GLU A 75 19.38 26.67 -15.03
C GLU A 75 20.92 26.74 -15.08
N ALA A 76 21.61 25.84 -14.39
CA ALA A 76 23.07 25.72 -14.49
C ALA A 76 23.51 25.42 -15.94
N LYS A 77 22.73 24.63 -16.69
CA LYS A 77 22.99 24.39 -18.13
C LYS A 77 22.81 25.64 -18.99
N LEU A 78 22.05 26.62 -18.50
CA LEU A 78 21.88 27.94 -19.10
C LEU A 78 22.89 28.97 -18.57
N GLY A 79 23.84 28.55 -17.72
CA GLY A 79 24.88 29.41 -17.16
C GLY A 79 24.44 30.20 -15.93
N CYS A 80 23.37 29.78 -15.24
CA CYS A 80 22.89 30.41 -14.02
C CYS A 80 23.00 29.47 -12.81
N GLU A 81 23.74 29.88 -11.78
CA GLU A 81 23.91 29.12 -10.54
C GLU A 81 23.09 29.69 -9.36
N ASP A 82 22.59 30.92 -9.49
CA ASP A 82 21.78 31.57 -8.46
C ASP A 82 20.30 31.45 -8.84
N VAL A 83 19.62 30.47 -8.24
CA VAL A 83 18.20 30.20 -8.47
C VAL A 83 17.47 30.18 -7.14
N SER A 84 16.39 30.95 -7.05
CA SER A 84 15.55 31.03 -5.86
C SER A 84 14.07 31.00 -6.23
N MET A 85 13.26 30.32 -5.42
CA MET A 85 11.81 30.29 -5.59
C MET A 85 11.20 31.58 -5.03
N THR A 86 10.34 32.23 -5.83
CA THR A 86 9.66 33.48 -5.47
C THR A 86 8.15 33.30 -5.30
N GLY A 87 7.57 32.26 -5.90
CA GLY A 87 6.13 31.98 -5.82
C GLY A 87 5.80 30.54 -6.19
N VAL A 88 4.67 30.05 -5.67
CA VAL A 88 4.09 28.75 -6.00
C VAL A 88 2.59 28.90 -6.13
N GLU A 89 2.04 28.42 -7.23
CA GLU A 89 0.61 28.33 -7.51
C GLU A 89 0.24 26.89 -7.88
N VAL A 90 -0.89 26.39 -7.35
CA VAL A 90 -1.38 25.06 -7.70
C VAL A 90 -2.22 25.15 -8.96
N LEU A 91 -1.90 24.34 -9.98
CA LEU A 91 -2.74 24.19 -11.16
C LEU A 91 -3.91 23.27 -10.81
N ASN A 92 -5.11 23.83 -10.80
CA ASN A 92 -6.34 23.03 -10.69
C ASN A 92 -6.52 22.22 -11.98
N LEU A 93 -6.00 20.99 -12.00
CA LEU A 93 -6.29 20.02 -13.04
C LEU A 93 -7.74 19.51 -12.89
N PRO A 94 -8.45 19.24 -14.00
CA PRO A 94 -9.81 18.72 -13.93
C PRO A 94 -9.88 17.44 -13.11
N GLN A 95 -10.91 17.32 -12.27
CA GLN A 95 -11.06 16.25 -11.26
C GLN A 95 -11.18 14.83 -11.85
N ASP A 96 -11.27 14.70 -13.17
CA ASP A 96 -11.43 13.44 -13.88
C ASP A 96 -10.08 12.77 -14.22
N VAL A 97 -8.96 13.40 -13.87
CA VAL A 97 -7.63 12.78 -14.00
C VAL A 97 -7.47 11.77 -12.86
N LEU A 98 -7.79 10.52 -13.18
CA LEU A 98 -7.60 9.32 -12.34
C LEU A 98 -6.13 9.03 -11.99
N ASP A 99 -5.21 9.79 -12.56
CA ASP A 99 -3.78 9.64 -12.34
C ASP A 99 -3.43 10.46 -11.10
N ALA A 100 -2.95 9.80 -10.04
CA ALA A 100 -2.53 10.37 -8.76
C ALA A 100 -1.39 11.39 -8.91
N SER A 101 -1.69 12.49 -9.59
CA SER A 101 -0.77 13.48 -10.08
C SER A 101 -1.36 14.87 -9.90
N TRP A 102 -0.49 15.84 -9.67
CA TRP A 102 -0.87 17.24 -9.60
C TRP A 102 0.26 18.09 -10.16
N ALA A 103 -0.08 19.28 -10.63
CA ALA A 103 0.88 20.21 -11.18
C ALA A 103 0.87 21.53 -10.41
N GLU A 104 2.04 22.15 -10.35
CA GLU A 104 2.26 23.47 -9.77
C GLU A 104 2.95 24.37 -10.79
N VAL A 105 2.68 25.66 -10.69
CA VAL A 105 3.48 26.71 -11.32
C VAL A 105 4.41 27.28 -10.27
N TRP A 106 5.71 27.19 -10.54
CA TRP A 106 6.73 27.77 -9.69
C TRP A 106 7.33 28.97 -10.39
N ASP A 107 7.20 30.12 -9.75
CA ASP A 107 7.91 31.34 -10.14
C ASP A 107 9.26 31.33 -9.44
N VAL A 108 10.31 31.45 -10.24
CA VAL A 108 11.69 31.48 -9.75
C VAL A 108 12.41 32.71 -10.29
N ASN A 109 13.36 33.18 -9.51
CA ASN A 109 14.35 34.16 -9.93
C ASN A 109 15.66 33.41 -10.23
N ALA A 110 16.01 33.33 -11.51
CA ALA A 110 17.26 32.76 -11.99
C ALA A 110 18.19 33.90 -12.42
N CYS A 111 19.21 34.18 -11.60
CA CYS A 111 20.23 35.21 -11.86
C CYS A 111 19.65 36.60 -12.14
N GLY A 112 18.60 36.98 -11.41
CA GLY A 112 17.91 38.26 -11.57
C GLY A 112 16.83 38.26 -12.66
N VAL A 113 16.62 37.14 -13.35
CA VAL A 113 15.60 36.99 -14.40
C VAL A 113 14.43 36.18 -13.85
N PRO A 114 13.21 36.75 -13.80
CA PRO A 114 12.02 35.99 -13.42
C PRO A 114 11.69 34.97 -14.50
N ARG A 115 11.39 33.74 -14.08
CA ARG A 115 11.00 32.63 -14.94
C ARG A 115 9.91 31.83 -14.25
N SER A 116 9.03 31.22 -15.04
CA SER A 116 7.96 30.36 -14.52
C SER A 116 8.11 28.94 -15.08
N TYR A 117 7.93 27.96 -14.21
CA TYR A 117 8.04 26.53 -14.53
C TYR A 117 6.76 25.83 -14.14
N ALA A 118 6.33 24.88 -14.96
CA ALA A 118 5.36 23.89 -14.56
C ALA A 118 6.10 22.71 -13.93
N VAL A 119 5.72 22.33 -12.71
CA VAL A 119 6.28 21.19 -12.01
C VAL A 119 5.17 20.17 -11.82
N ASN A 120 5.36 18.97 -12.36
CA ASN A 120 4.40 17.89 -12.28
C ASN A 120 4.88 16.85 -11.26
N PHE A 121 3.96 16.44 -10.39
CA PHE A 121 4.17 15.41 -9.39
C PHE A 121 3.29 14.23 -9.75
N THR A 122 3.87 13.04 -9.86
CA THR A 122 3.13 11.82 -10.20
C THR A 122 3.42 10.74 -9.17
N THR A 123 2.38 10.27 -8.48
CA THR A 123 2.47 9.15 -7.54
C THR A 123 2.63 7.84 -8.32
N GLN A 124 3.70 7.10 -8.04
CA GLN A 124 3.98 5.81 -8.65
C GLN A 124 3.40 4.66 -7.82
N SER A 125 3.31 3.47 -8.42
CA SER A 125 2.70 2.28 -7.80
C SER A 125 3.36 1.80 -6.49
N GLU A 126 4.58 2.26 -6.20
CA GLU A 126 5.33 1.92 -4.98
C GLU A 126 5.20 2.99 -3.88
N GLY A 127 4.45 4.07 -4.12
CA GLY A 127 4.32 5.21 -3.21
C GLY A 127 5.41 6.28 -3.40
N ASP A 128 6.37 6.04 -4.28
CA ASP A 128 7.34 7.04 -4.72
C ASP A 128 6.66 8.15 -5.55
N ILE A 129 7.18 9.37 -5.50
CA ILE A 129 6.67 10.51 -6.26
C ILE A 129 7.71 10.90 -7.29
N LEU A 130 7.33 10.84 -8.57
CA LEU A 130 8.13 11.36 -9.66
C LEU A 130 7.91 12.88 -9.77
N VAL A 131 9.01 13.64 -9.80
CA VAL A 131 9.00 15.09 -10.00
C VAL A 131 9.56 15.43 -11.37
N GLU A 132 8.79 16.15 -12.18
CA GLU A 132 9.19 16.60 -13.52
C GLU A 132 9.04 18.11 -13.63
N VAL A 133 10.02 18.76 -14.27
CA VAL A 133 10.09 20.22 -14.40
C VAL A 133 10.06 20.61 -15.88
N PHE A 134 9.16 21.54 -16.23
CA PHE A 134 8.97 22.03 -17.59
C PHE A 134 9.07 23.55 -17.61
N GLY A 135 9.96 24.10 -18.45
CA GLY A 135 10.02 25.54 -18.66
C GLY A 135 8.78 26.02 -19.43
N MET A 136 8.08 27.03 -18.92
CA MET A 136 6.97 27.64 -19.64
C MET A 136 7.54 28.74 -20.54
N GLN A 137 7.48 28.54 -21.86
CA GLN A 137 7.81 29.59 -22.83
C GLN A 137 6.60 30.52 -22.94
N GLU A 138 6.82 31.82 -22.72
CA GLU A 138 5.88 32.89 -23.06
C GLU A 138 5.78 33.11 -24.59
#